data_AF-A0A1I7H4U7-F1
#
_entry.id   AF-A0A1I7H4U7-F1
#
_cell.length_a   1.000
_cell.length_b   1.000
_cell.length_c   1.000
_cell.angle_alpha   90.00
_cell.angle_beta   90.00
_cell.angle_gamma   90.00
#
_symmetry.space_group_name_H-M   'P 1'
#
loop_
_entity.id
_entity.type
_entity.pdbx_description
1 polymer ?
#
loop_
_entity_poly.entity_id
_entity_poly.type
_entity_poly.pdbx_seq_one_letter_code
_entity_poly.pdbx_strand_id
1 'polypeptide(L)'
;MKINYKSILYITVLAALTYACDNEPVDLGEEIPDVVVGTPNTTDTDGDGLSDIAENKLSDQDTDGDGIPDYLDEDDDNDGVLTADENPDTNGNKVPDDALDTDGDGIPNYLDADDDGDGIPTQNEAPLALQDSDEDGVLDYLDDDDDGDGVPTLVENGVTLQNSDNDGTPDYLDTDDDNDGVLTIYEGYEDELDTDEDGILNYLDDDDDGDGKTTEFEESDPDGDGNPSDAVDSDGDGTPDYLDIYNFDLSACDAGDDPENPQEIDNFAYFDLTGYTDVVTGGDESITVSYHATENGAYFNNQVLSSPYQNTTQLEDVVYIRIADATTGSLIKIEELYLFVVSCD
;
A
#
# COMPACT_ATOMS: atom_id res chain seq x y z
N MET A 1 -3.69 0.77 -41.77
CA MET A 1 -4.10 -0.42 -42.57
C MET A 1 -3.57 -1.63 -41.81
N LYS A 2 -4.48 -2.43 -41.27
CA LYS A 2 -4.21 -3.52 -40.32
C LYS A 2 -3.29 -4.58 -40.92
N ILE A 3 -2.30 -5.05 -40.16
CA ILE A 3 -1.63 -6.32 -40.39
C ILE A 3 -2.19 -7.30 -39.35
N ASN A 4 -2.61 -8.46 -39.84
CA ASN A 4 -3.16 -9.55 -39.06
C ASN A 4 -2.52 -10.80 -39.65
N TYR A 5 -1.70 -11.51 -38.88
CA TYR A 5 -1.18 -12.84 -39.26
C TYR A 5 -1.34 -13.79 -38.08
N LYS A 6 -2.46 -14.53 -38.12
CA LYS A 6 -2.64 -15.78 -37.39
C LYS A 6 -2.11 -16.94 -38.24
N SER A 7 -1.29 -17.77 -37.59
CA SER A 7 -1.24 -19.24 -37.71
C SER A 7 -0.45 -19.92 -38.86
N ILE A 8 0.74 -20.42 -38.49
CA ILE A 8 1.18 -21.84 -38.43
C ILE A 8 1.24 -22.68 -39.74
N LEU A 9 2.50 -23.05 -40.06
CA LEU A 9 3.07 -24.34 -40.53
C LEU A 9 2.65 -24.93 -41.90
N TYR A 10 3.62 -25.14 -42.80
CA TYR A 10 3.99 -26.45 -43.39
C TYR A 10 5.15 -26.33 -44.41
N ILE A 11 6.26 -26.98 -44.04
CA ILE A 11 7.42 -27.51 -44.80
C ILE A 11 7.39 -27.39 -46.34
N THR A 12 8.42 -26.78 -46.92
CA THR A 12 9.09 -27.29 -48.15
C THR A 12 10.57 -26.91 -48.16
N VAL A 13 11.46 -27.89 -47.89
CA VAL A 13 12.88 -27.81 -48.24
C VAL A 13 12.99 -28.08 -49.74
N LEU A 14 13.23 -27.04 -50.54
CA LEU A 14 13.48 -27.16 -51.97
C LEU A 14 14.98 -27.13 -52.26
N ALA A 15 15.50 -28.30 -52.60
CA ALA A 15 16.72 -28.63 -53.33
C ALA A 15 17.64 -27.49 -53.82
N ALA A 16 18.91 -27.53 -53.40
CA ALA A 16 20.03 -27.05 -54.21
C ALA A 16 20.69 -28.23 -54.92
N LEU A 17 20.21 -28.50 -56.14
CA LEU A 17 20.81 -29.46 -57.07
C LEU A 17 21.96 -28.76 -57.82
N THR A 18 23.21 -29.17 -57.61
CA THR A 18 24.32 -28.84 -58.52
C THR A 18 24.89 -30.11 -59.16
N TYR A 19 24.39 -30.37 -60.38
CA TYR A 19 25.08 -30.88 -61.56
C TYR A 19 26.20 -31.93 -61.41
N ALA A 20 25.90 -33.18 -61.78
CA ALA A 20 26.85 -34.07 -62.43
C ALA A 20 26.14 -34.95 -63.46
N CYS A 21 26.66 -34.92 -64.68
CA CYS A 21 26.27 -35.71 -65.83
C CYS A 21 26.80 -37.13 -65.66
N ASP A 22 25.93 -38.13 -65.56
CA ASP A 22 26.01 -39.45 -66.21
C ASP A 22 24.95 -40.39 -65.61
N ASN A 23 24.12 -40.98 -66.49
CA ASN A 23 22.99 -41.83 -66.13
C ASN A 23 23.44 -43.26 -65.73
N GLU A 24 24.15 -43.40 -64.62
CA GLU A 24 24.36 -44.67 -63.92
C GLU A 24 23.49 -44.69 -62.65
N PRO A 25 22.75 -45.77 -62.35
CA PRO A 25 22.01 -45.86 -61.09
C PRO A 25 23.00 -45.89 -59.92
N VAL A 26 22.99 -44.83 -59.10
CA VAL A 26 23.72 -44.79 -57.84
C VAL A 26 23.10 -45.82 -56.90
N ASP A 27 23.90 -46.80 -56.50
CA ASP A 27 23.60 -47.74 -55.42
C ASP A 27 23.53 -46.94 -54.11
N LEU A 28 22.31 -46.69 -53.62
CA LEU A 28 22.06 -46.02 -52.33
C LEU A 28 22.29 -47.01 -51.18
N GLY A 29 23.53 -47.47 -51.06
CA GLY A 29 24.02 -48.41 -50.05
C GLY A 29 24.52 -47.76 -48.76
N GLU A 30 24.05 -46.57 -48.38
CA GLU A 30 24.16 -46.07 -47.01
C GLU A 30 22.78 -45.59 -46.57
N GLU A 31 22.24 -46.29 -45.58
CA GLU A 31 21.15 -45.75 -44.77
C GLU A 31 21.61 -44.38 -44.26
N ILE A 32 20.85 -43.33 -44.57
CA ILE A 32 20.91 -42.11 -43.77
C ILE A 32 20.66 -42.61 -42.35
N PRO A 33 21.56 -42.40 -41.38
CA PRO A 33 21.25 -42.79 -40.01
C PRO A 33 19.91 -42.13 -39.72
N ASP A 34 18.95 -42.96 -39.34
CA ASP A 34 17.69 -42.53 -38.79
C ASP A 34 18.04 -41.34 -37.89
N VAL A 35 17.53 -40.14 -38.18
CA VAL A 35 17.43 -39.16 -37.12
C VAL A 35 16.47 -39.84 -36.18
N VAL A 36 17.04 -40.59 -35.25
CA VAL A 36 16.38 -41.07 -34.07
C VAL A 36 15.90 -39.76 -33.47
N VAL A 37 14.65 -39.41 -33.73
CA VAL A 37 13.87 -38.62 -32.82
C VAL A 37 13.93 -39.47 -31.57
N GLY A 38 14.93 -39.17 -30.74
CA GLY A 38 15.16 -39.84 -29.48
C GLY A 38 13.82 -39.96 -28.81
N THR A 39 13.56 -41.12 -28.21
CA THR A 39 12.81 -41.08 -26.96
C THR A 39 13.26 -39.83 -26.20
N PRO A 40 12.34 -38.96 -25.71
CA PRO A 40 12.76 -37.85 -24.85
C PRO A 40 13.73 -38.46 -23.85
N ASN A 41 14.93 -37.91 -23.78
CA ASN A 41 15.89 -38.39 -22.80
C ASN A 41 15.29 -37.99 -21.46
N THR A 42 14.49 -38.87 -20.88
CA THR A 42 13.81 -38.66 -19.59
C THR A 42 14.79 -38.81 -18.42
N THR A 43 16.07 -38.57 -18.67
CA THR A 43 17.06 -38.53 -17.59
C THR A 43 16.86 -37.18 -16.93
N ASP A 44 16.76 -37.22 -15.62
CA ASP A 44 16.30 -36.20 -14.69
C ASP A 44 17.08 -36.59 -13.45
N THR A 45 18.15 -35.83 -13.17
CA THR A 45 19.27 -36.32 -12.36
C THR A 45 19.13 -35.87 -10.91
N ASP A 46 18.76 -34.62 -10.69
CA ASP A 46 18.28 -34.00 -9.44
C ASP A 46 16.89 -34.52 -9.03
N GLY A 47 16.03 -34.88 -9.97
CA GLY A 47 14.67 -35.35 -9.66
C GLY A 47 13.66 -34.21 -9.53
N ASP A 48 13.95 -33.03 -10.08
CA ASP A 48 13.14 -31.81 -10.00
C ASP A 48 11.85 -31.86 -10.86
N GLY A 49 11.76 -32.83 -11.77
CA GLY A 49 10.63 -33.02 -12.68
C GLY A 49 10.91 -32.64 -14.13
N LEU A 50 11.94 -31.83 -14.37
CA LEU A 50 12.46 -31.53 -15.69
C LEU A 50 13.33 -32.68 -16.19
N SER A 51 14.13 -32.47 -17.22
CA SER A 51 14.99 -33.54 -17.74
C SER A 51 16.26 -32.90 -18.19
N ASP A 52 17.43 -33.48 -17.91
CA ASP A 52 18.70 -32.77 -18.07
C ASP A 52 18.88 -31.99 -19.41
N ILE A 53 18.26 -32.45 -20.50
CA ILE A 53 18.31 -31.74 -21.79
C ILE A 53 17.51 -30.42 -21.77
N ALA A 54 16.38 -30.38 -21.07
CA ALA A 54 15.54 -29.23 -20.82
C ALA A 54 16.26 -28.19 -19.96
N GLU A 55 16.93 -28.57 -18.86
CA GLU A 55 17.86 -27.69 -18.11
C GLU A 55 19.23 -27.53 -18.81
N ASN A 56 19.25 -27.53 -20.15
CA ASN A 56 20.41 -27.11 -20.93
C ASN A 56 21.75 -27.81 -20.59
N LYS A 57 21.75 -29.10 -20.19
CA LYS A 57 22.97 -29.90 -19.88
C LYS A 57 24.12 -29.78 -20.88
N LEU A 58 23.85 -29.52 -22.16
CA LEU A 58 24.90 -29.36 -23.18
C LEU A 58 25.71 -28.07 -23.04
N SER A 59 25.16 -27.07 -22.38
CA SER A 59 25.83 -25.80 -22.05
C SER A 59 26.41 -25.76 -20.64
N ASP A 60 26.06 -26.72 -19.77
CA ASP A 60 26.31 -26.65 -18.33
C ASP A 60 25.84 -25.27 -17.81
N GLN A 61 24.54 -24.96 -18.00
CA GLN A 61 23.92 -23.78 -17.37
C GLN A 61 24.01 -23.93 -15.85
N ASP A 62 24.16 -22.81 -15.17
CA ASP A 62 24.47 -22.64 -13.75
C ASP A 62 23.89 -21.27 -13.41
N THR A 63 22.61 -21.25 -13.10
CA THR A 63 21.77 -20.05 -13.06
C THR A 63 22.12 -19.15 -11.89
N ASP A 64 22.29 -19.73 -10.71
CA ASP A 64 22.71 -19.04 -9.49
C ASP A 64 24.25 -18.82 -9.37
N GLY A 65 25.04 -19.61 -10.09
CA GLY A 65 26.49 -19.52 -10.11
C GLY A 65 27.21 -20.19 -8.93
N ASP A 66 26.59 -21.14 -8.21
CA ASP A 66 27.27 -21.86 -7.12
C ASP A 66 28.29 -22.92 -7.61
N GLY A 67 28.21 -23.26 -8.91
CA GLY A 67 29.09 -24.21 -9.59
C GLY A 67 28.53 -25.64 -9.69
N ILE A 68 27.27 -25.86 -9.32
CA ILE A 68 26.44 -27.01 -9.66
C ILE A 68 25.61 -26.60 -10.88
N PRO A 69 25.77 -27.28 -12.03
CA PRO A 69 24.92 -26.97 -13.17
C PRO A 69 23.46 -27.34 -12.90
N ASP A 70 22.51 -26.54 -13.39
CA ASP A 70 21.04 -26.66 -13.22
C ASP A 70 20.56 -28.13 -13.25
N TYR A 71 20.93 -28.91 -14.28
CA TYR A 71 20.57 -30.35 -14.37
C TYR A 71 21.10 -31.31 -13.27
N LEU A 72 21.79 -30.78 -12.27
CA LEU A 72 22.28 -31.47 -11.08
C LEU A 72 21.93 -30.72 -9.80
N ASP A 73 21.30 -29.56 -9.90
CA ASP A 73 20.85 -28.74 -8.78
C ASP A 73 19.38 -29.06 -8.45
N GLU A 74 19.02 -29.03 -7.18
CA GLU A 74 17.62 -29.23 -6.76
C GLU A 74 16.88 -27.88 -6.63
N ASP A 75 17.61 -26.78 -6.75
CA ASP A 75 17.23 -25.38 -6.53
C ASP A 75 18.11 -24.50 -7.46
N ASP A 76 17.65 -24.33 -8.71
CA ASP A 76 18.46 -23.81 -9.83
C ASP A 76 18.89 -22.33 -9.68
N ASP A 77 18.12 -21.49 -8.99
CA ASP A 77 18.42 -20.08 -8.68
C ASP A 77 18.84 -19.84 -7.22
N ASN A 78 18.75 -20.87 -6.37
CA ASN A 78 19.08 -20.84 -4.94
C ASN A 78 18.28 -19.77 -4.18
N ASP A 79 17.02 -19.57 -4.57
CA ASP A 79 16.05 -18.72 -3.90
C ASP A 79 15.41 -19.43 -2.69
N GLY A 80 15.71 -20.70 -2.44
CA GLY A 80 15.25 -21.44 -1.27
C GLY A 80 13.88 -22.10 -1.40
N VAL A 81 13.20 -21.94 -2.53
CA VAL A 81 12.14 -22.84 -3.00
C VAL A 81 12.81 -23.88 -3.92
N LEU A 82 12.37 -25.14 -3.84
CA LEU A 82 12.95 -26.15 -4.72
C LEU A 82 12.34 -26.01 -6.11
N THR A 83 13.14 -26.16 -7.16
CA THR A 83 12.69 -26.19 -8.56
C THR A 83 11.48 -27.11 -8.77
N ALA A 84 11.39 -28.23 -8.05
CA ALA A 84 10.24 -29.14 -8.14
C ALA A 84 8.91 -28.57 -7.60
N ASP A 85 8.97 -27.63 -6.67
CA ASP A 85 7.85 -27.03 -5.96
C ASP A 85 7.38 -25.72 -6.63
N GLU A 86 8.15 -25.16 -7.57
CA GLU A 86 7.85 -23.94 -8.34
C GLU A 86 7.13 -24.20 -9.67
N ASN A 87 6.58 -25.41 -9.81
CA ASN A 87 5.74 -25.82 -10.93
C ASN A 87 6.39 -25.60 -12.33
N PRO A 88 7.63 -26.10 -12.57
CA PRO A 88 8.42 -25.82 -13.78
C PRO A 88 7.92 -26.55 -15.04
N ASP A 89 7.01 -27.52 -14.89
CA ASP A 89 6.39 -28.28 -15.99
C ASP A 89 4.96 -28.68 -15.62
N THR A 90 4.04 -27.73 -15.77
CA THR A 90 2.62 -27.90 -15.39
C THR A 90 1.95 -29.10 -16.09
N ASN A 91 2.36 -29.44 -17.32
CA ASN A 91 1.75 -30.53 -18.08
C ASN A 91 2.46 -31.89 -17.92
N GLY A 92 3.60 -31.94 -17.25
CA GLY A 92 4.34 -33.16 -16.92
C GLY A 92 5.03 -33.83 -18.12
N ASN A 93 5.40 -33.07 -19.16
CA ASN A 93 6.07 -33.61 -20.35
C ASN A 93 7.61 -33.60 -20.25
N LYS A 94 8.16 -33.09 -19.15
CA LYS A 94 9.56 -32.87 -18.80
C LYS A 94 10.25 -31.78 -19.63
N VAL A 95 9.49 -30.78 -20.07
CA VAL A 95 9.96 -29.60 -20.81
C VAL A 95 9.29 -28.38 -20.21
N PRO A 96 10.03 -27.31 -19.88
CA PRO A 96 9.48 -26.13 -19.22
C PRO A 96 8.86 -25.16 -20.23
N ASP A 97 8.06 -25.66 -21.19
CA ASP A 97 7.37 -24.79 -22.17
C ASP A 97 6.08 -24.15 -21.64
N ASP A 98 5.68 -24.57 -20.43
CA ASP A 98 4.57 -24.05 -19.63
C ASP A 98 4.94 -23.96 -18.14
N ALA A 99 6.20 -23.63 -17.86
CA ALA A 99 6.65 -23.19 -16.54
C ALA A 99 5.86 -21.94 -16.10
N LEU A 100 5.69 -21.79 -14.79
CA LEU A 100 5.13 -20.58 -14.19
C LEU A 100 6.13 -19.42 -14.33
N ASP A 101 5.59 -18.21 -14.44
CA ASP A 101 6.29 -16.93 -14.65
C ASP A 101 5.33 -15.89 -14.04
N THR A 102 5.45 -15.70 -12.72
CA THR A 102 4.48 -14.96 -11.90
C THR A 102 4.48 -13.47 -12.23
N ASP A 103 5.66 -12.84 -12.26
CA ASP A 103 5.81 -11.41 -12.58
C ASP A 103 5.71 -11.08 -14.09
N GLY A 104 5.88 -12.09 -14.95
CA GLY A 104 5.78 -11.97 -16.40
C GLY A 104 6.98 -11.29 -17.07
N ASP A 105 8.16 -11.25 -16.44
CA ASP A 105 9.38 -10.67 -17.00
C ASP A 105 10.02 -11.55 -18.09
N GLY A 106 9.64 -12.84 -18.12
CA GLY A 106 10.08 -13.86 -19.06
C GLY A 106 11.19 -14.77 -18.56
N ILE A 107 11.58 -14.67 -17.28
CA ILE A 107 12.32 -15.65 -16.50
C ILE A 107 11.27 -16.47 -15.72
N PRO A 108 11.18 -17.79 -15.94
CA PRO A 108 10.27 -18.62 -15.16
C PRO A 108 10.73 -18.69 -13.69
N ASN A 109 9.79 -18.87 -12.77
CA ASN A 109 10.02 -18.88 -11.32
C ASN A 109 11.24 -19.71 -10.90
N TYR A 110 11.33 -20.98 -11.33
CA TYR A 110 12.47 -21.86 -11.04
C TYR A 110 13.86 -21.42 -11.53
N LEU A 111 13.96 -20.26 -12.17
CA LEU A 111 15.21 -19.62 -12.59
C LEU A 111 15.26 -18.12 -12.18
N ASP A 112 14.31 -17.66 -11.39
CA ASP A 112 14.15 -16.29 -10.91
C ASP A 112 14.36 -16.25 -9.39
N ALA A 113 15.07 -15.24 -8.90
CA ALA A 113 15.35 -15.13 -7.47
C ALA A 113 14.37 -14.21 -6.73
N ASP A 114 13.36 -13.71 -7.45
CA ASP A 114 12.40 -12.66 -7.09
C ASP A 114 11.12 -12.92 -7.90
N ASP A 115 10.40 -13.98 -7.53
CA ASP A 115 9.34 -14.62 -8.32
C ASP A 115 8.17 -13.71 -8.71
N ASP A 116 7.74 -12.82 -7.81
CA ASP A 116 6.66 -11.84 -8.02
C ASP A 116 7.17 -10.47 -8.49
N GLY A 117 8.48 -10.26 -8.42
CA GLY A 117 9.14 -9.05 -8.89
C GLY A 117 8.85 -7.83 -8.03
N ASP A 118 8.47 -8.02 -6.76
CA ASP A 118 8.20 -6.94 -5.82
C ASP A 118 9.50 -6.26 -5.33
N GLY A 119 10.66 -6.93 -5.50
CA GLY A 119 11.99 -6.47 -5.13
C GLY A 119 12.54 -7.03 -3.82
N ILE A 120 11.79 -7.89 -3.15
CA ILE A 120 12.19 -8.75 -2.04
C ILE A 120 12.58 -10.11 -2.64
N PRO A 121 13.83 -10.56 -2.43
CA PRO A 121 14.21 -11.88 -2.95
C PRO A 121 13.43 -12.99 -2.27
N THR A 122 12.90 -13.93 -3.07
CA THR A 122 12.06 -15.06 -2.67
C THR A 122 12.63 -15.85 -1.48
N GLN A 123 13.96 -15.98 -1.36
CA GLN A 123 14.62 -16.57 -0.18
C GLN A 123 14.29 -15.93 1.18
N ASN A 124 13.79 -14.69 1.17
CA ASN A 124 13.41 -13.96 2.36
C ASN A 124 11.91 -14.19 2.69
N GLU A 125 11.06 -14.53 1.71
CA GLU A 125 9.64 -14.91 1.87
C GLU A 125 9.40 -16.42 2.01
N ALA A 126 10.27 -17.22 1.37
CA ALA A 126 10.23 -18.67 1.34
C ALA A 126 10.30 -19.42 2.69
N PRO A 127 10.69 -18.85 3.87
CA PRO A 127 10.49 -19.54 5.15
C PRO A 127 9.04 -20.00 5.38
N LEU A 128 8.10 -19.48 4.58
CA LEU A 128 6.66 -19.65 4.66
C LEU A 128 6.04 -20.20 3.35
N ALA A 129 6.75 -20.99 2.54
CA ALA A 129 6.35 -21.46 1.18
C ALA A 129 4.96 -22.15 0.98
N LEU A 130 4.09 -22.23 1.99
CA LEU A 130 2.69 -22.66 1.88
C LEU A 130 1.72 -21.67 2.56
N GLN A 131 2.17 -20.46 2.86
CA GLN A 131 1.37 -19.38 3.39
C GLN A 131 0.71 -18.63 2.23
N ASP A 132 -0.50 -18.16 2.52
CA ASP A 132 -1.49 -17.54 1.63
C ASP A 132 -2.31 -16.68 2.60
N SER A 133 -1.78 -15.50 2.91
CA SER A 133 -2.22 -14.71 4.06
C SER A 133 -3.57 -14.04 3.83
N ASP A 134 -3.86 -13.62 2.60
CA ASP A 134 -5.14 -13.03 2.17
C ASP A 134 -6.21 -14.08 1.73
N GLU A 135 -5.81 -15.35 1.62
CA GLU A 135 -6.64 -16.49 1.16
C GLU A 135 -7.15 -16.36 -0.30
N ASP A 136 -6.47 -15.62 -1.18
CA ASP A 136 -6.83 -15.49 -2.59
C ASP A 136 -6.40 -16.71 -3.46
N GLY A 137 -5.44 -17.49 -2.93
CA GLY A 137 -4.91 -18.70 -3.54
C GLY A 137 -3.60 -18.54 -4.31
N VAL A 138 -3.01 -17.35 -4.31
CA VAL A 138 -1.58 -17.09 -4.51
C VAL A 138 -0.87 -17.35 -3.18
N LEU A 139 0.41 -17.71 -3.21
CA LEU A 139 1.19 -17.92 -1.99
C LEU A 139 1.99 -16.65 -1.75
N ASP A 140 2.24 -16.28 -0.50
CA ASP A 140 2.93 -15.03 -0.12
C ASP A 140 4.20 -14.76 -0.97
N TYR A 141 5.10 -15.73 -1.13
CA TYR A 141 6.33 -15.56 -1.95
C TYR A 141 6.12 -15.40 -3.48
N LEU A 142 4.86 -15.42 -3.92
CA LEU A 142 4.40 -15.23 -5.30
C LEU A 142 3.39 -14.06 -5.39
N ASP A 143 3.22 -13.29 -4.31
CA ASP A 143 2.24 -12.22 -4.17
C ASP A 143 2.95 -10.90 -3.83
N ASP A 144 2.64 -9.83 -4.56
CA ASP A 144 3.25 -8.52 -4.31
C ASP A 144 2.59 -7.75 -3.15
N ASP A 145 1.52 -8.31 -2.58
CA ASP A 145 0.63 -7.76 -1.55
C ASP A 145 0.10 -8.92 -0.68
N ASP A 146 0.96 -9.45 0.19
CA ASP A 146 0.74 -10.70 0.96
C ASP A 146 -0.62 -10.78 1.68
N ASP A 147 -1.11 -9.68 2.25
CA ASP A 147 -2.34 -9.62 3.03
C ASP A 147 -3.55 -9.04 2.27
N GLY A 148 -3.31 -8.58 1.04
CA GLY A 148 -4.33 -8.14 0.09
C GLY A 148 -5.03 -6.85 0.51
N ASP A 149 -4.39 -6.02 1.32
CA ASP A 149 -4.93 -4.74 1.78
C ASP A 149 -4.80 -3.63 0.72
N GLY A 150 -3.90 -3.83 -0.27
CA GLY A 150 -3.59 -2.94 -1.38
C GLY A 150 -2.36 -2.04 -1.18
N VAL A 151 -1.58 -2.27 -0.13
CA VAL A 151 -0.25 -1.74 0.14
C VAL A 151 0.77 -2.84 -0.22
N PRO A 152 1.72 -2.58 -1.13
CA PRO A 152 2.68 -3.61 -1.51
C PRO A 152 3.57 -4.01 -0.33
N THR A 153 3.84 -5.30 -0.18
CA THR A 153 4.64 -5.86 0.92
C THR A 153 6.00 -5.17 1.09
N LEU A 154 6.68 -4.79 -0.01
CA LEU A 154 7.92 -4.00 0.04
C LEU A 154 7.80 -2.67 0.81
N VAL A 155 6.64 -2.00 0.77
CA VAL A 155 6.39 -0.72 1.45
C VAL A 155 6.29 -0.92 2.97
N GLU A 156 5.71 -2.04 3.41
CA GLU A 156 5.51 -2.41 4.82
C GLU A 156 6.77 -3.03 5.43
N ASN A 157 7.92 -2.52 4.97
CA ASN A 157 9.25 -3.00 5.29
C ASN A 157 9.52 -4.46 4.85
N GLY A 158 8.74 -4.98 3.92
CA GLY A 158 8.84 -6.36 3.45
C GLY A 158 8.73 -7.37 4.58
N VAL A 159 9.47 -8.47 4.50
CA VAL A 159 9.45 -9.55 5.51
C VAL A 159 10.14 -9.23 6.86
N THR A 160 10.22 -7.97 7.27
CA THR A 160 10.73 -7.66 8.61
C THR A 160 9.68 -8.01 9.67
N LEU A 161 10.12 -8.39 10.88
CA LEU A 161 9.22 -8.59 12.03
C LEU A 161 8.82 -7.26 12.68
N GLN A 162 8.64 -6.20 11.87
CA GLN A 162 7.94 -5.01 12.34
C GLN A 162 6.49 -5.39 12.63
N ASN A 163 5.91 -4.77 13.64
CA ASN A 163 4.60 -5.11 14.21
C ASN A 163 4.26 -3.91 15.09
N SER A 164 3.72 -2.88 14.45
CA SER A 164 3.58 -1.52 15.00
C SER A 164 2.65 -1.50 16.20
N ASP A 165 1.54 -2.24 16.11
CA ASP A 165 0.55 -2.41 17.16
C ASP A 165 0.93 -3.38 18.32
N ASN A 166 1.96 -4.20 18.12
CA ASN A 166 2.38 -5.29 19.00
C ASN A 166 1.40 -6.48 19.21
N ASP A 167 0.47 -6.78 18.29
CA ASP A 167 -0.45 -7.93 18.42
C ASP A 167 0.17 -9.30 18.05
N GLY A 168 1.28 -9.31 17.32
CA GLY A 168 2.01 -10.49 16.87
C GLY A 168 1.83 -10.86 15.40
N THR A 169 1.08 -10.08 14.63
CA THR A 169 0.98 -10.11 13.17
C THR A 169 1.97 -9.07 12.62
N PRO A 170 2.99 -9.47 11.85
CA PRO A 170 3.88 -8.47 11.26
C PRO A 170 3.14 -7.53 10.32
N ASP A 171 3.62 -6.29 10.21
CA ASP A 171 3.00 -5.22 9.40
C ASP A 171 2.64 -5.69 7.98
N TYR A 172 3.60 -6.28 7.25
CA TYR A 172 3.37 -6.83 5.90
C TYR A 172 2.32 -7.97 5.79
N LEU A 173 1.73 -8.41 6.91
CA LEU A 173 0.68 -9.42 7.00
C LEU A 173 -0.56 -8.88 7.75
N ASP A 174 -0.63 -7.58 8.02
CA ASP A 174 -1.66 -6.92 8.81
C ASP A 174 -2.29 -5.73 8.06
N THR A 175 -3.58 -5.87 7.75
CA THR A 175 -4.33 -4.88 6.94
C THR A 175 -4.53 -3.52 7.65
N ASP A 176 -4.18 -3.45 8.92
CA ASP A 176 -4.31 -2.31 9.85
C ASP A 176 -3.09 -2.35 10.79
N ASP A 177 -1.96 -1.84 10.29
CA ASP A 177 -0.60 -2.01 10.82
C ASP A 177 -0.44 -1.59 12.30
N ASP A 178 -1.15 -0.54 12.73
CA ASP A 178 -1.14 -0.02 14.10
C ASP A 178 -2.44 -0.34 14.88
N ASN A 179 -3.42 -0.96 14.21
CA ASN A 179 -4.72 -1.36 14.76
C ASN A 179 -5.51 -0.19 15.36
N ASP A 180 -5.41 0.98 14.75
CA ASP A 180 -6.11 2.20 15.15
C ASP A 180 -7.55 2.30 14.57
N GLY A 181 -7.89 1.40 13.64
CA GLY A 181 -9.21 1.28 13.03
C GLY A 181 -9.36 1.93 11.66
N VAL A 182 -8.33 2.58 11.14
CA VAL A 182 -8.20 2.97 9.74
C VAL A 182 -7.30 1.95 9.04
N LEU A 183 -7.70 1.42 7.87
CA LEU A 183 -6.83 0.48 7.15
C LEU A 183 -5.62 1.21 6.54
N THR A 184 -4.46 0.57 6.55
CA THR A 184 -3.15 1.07 6.08
C THR A 184 -3.25 1.75 4.70
N ILE A 185 -4.01 1.17 3.76
CA ILE A 185 -4.25 1.74 2.42
C ILE A 185 -4.85 3.16 2.42
N TYR A 186 -5.56 3.58 3.47
CA TYR A 186 -6.22 4.88 3.56
C TYR A 186 -5.41 5.98 4.26
N GLU A 187 -4.23 5.65 4.78
CA GLU A 187 -3.46 6.52 5.66
C GLU A 187 -2.27 7.19 4.94
N GLY A 188 -2.28 7.14 3.61
CA GLY A 188 -1.36 7.92 2.79
C GLY A 188 0.07 7.37 2.75
N TYR A 189 0.22 6.04 2.77
CA TYR A 189 1.53 5.37 2.67
C TYR A 189 2.39 5.88 1.50
N GLU A 190 1.80 6.20 0.33
CA GLU A 190 2.54 6.71 -0.84
C GLU A 190 3.18 8.09 -0.60
N ASP A 191 2.58 8.89 0.26
CA ASP A 191 3.00 10.27 0.54
C ASP A 191 3.92 10.37 1.78
N GLU A 192 4.24 9.23 2.43
CA GLU A 192 4.98 9.16 3.71
C GLU A 192 4.40 10.18 4.71
N LEU A 193 3.07 10.14 4.90
CA LEU A 193 2.37 11.08 5.78
C LEU A 193 2.80 10.84 7.24
N ASP A 194 3.12 11.93 7.93
CA ASP A 194 3.54 12.02 9.34
C ASP A 194 2.92 13.33 9.86
N THR A 195 1.70 13.22 10.38
CA THR A 195 0.82 14.37 10.64
C THR A 195 1.33 15.21 11.82
N ASP A 196 1.87 14.58 12.86
CA ASP A 196 2.36 15.26 14.06
C ASP A 196 3.88 15.58 14.03
N GLU A 197 4.60 15.11 13.00
CA GLU A 197 6.04 15.23 12.79
C GLU A 197 6.91 14.56 13.88
N ASP A 198 6.42 13.50 14.53
CA ASP A 198 7.19 12.75 15.54
C ASP A 198 8.20 11.76 14.94
N GLY A 199 8.01 11.41 13.66
CA GLY A 199 8.85 10.53 12.86
C GLY A 199 8.37 9.08 12.77
N ILE A 200 7.18 8.76 13.28
CA ILE A 200 6.38 7.60 12.92
C ILE A 200 5.43 8.04 11.78
N LEU A 201 5.21 7.18 10.79
CA LEU A 201 4.28 7.49 9.70
C LEU A 201 2.87 7.14 10.17
N ASN A 202 1.86 7.82 9.63
CA ASN A 202 0.48 7.68 10.07
C ASN A 202 0.01 6.22 10.12
N TYR A 203 0.20 5.47 9.03
CA TYR A 203 -0.13 4.04 8.97
C TYR A 203 0.65 3.12 9.95
N LEU A 204 1.51 3.67 10.80
CA LEU A 204 2.28 2.96 11.82
C LEU A 204 2.12 3.62 13.21
N ASP A 205 1.22 4.61 13.36
CA ASP A 205 1.05 5.46 14.53
C ASP A 205 -0.39 5.48 15.05
N ASP A 206 -0.61 4.85 16.21
CA ASP A 206 -1.93 4.77 16.82
C ASP A 206 -2.52 6.13 17.28
N ASP A 207 -1.73 7.21 17.27
CA ASP A 207 -2.08 8.59 17.67
C ASP A 207 -1.62 9.60 16.60
N ASP A 208 -2.11 9.42 15.37
CA ASP A 208 -1.79 10.16 14.13
C ASP A 208 -1.49 11.66 14.27
N ASP A 209 -2.30 12.39 15.06
CA ASP A 209 -2.18 13.84 15.23
C ASP A 209 -1.38 14.28 16.48
N GLY A 210 -0.98 13.31 17.30
CA GLY A 210 -0.22 13.50 18.53
C GLY A 210 -0.97 14.25 19.64
N ASP A 211 -2.31 14.33 19.61
CA ASP A 211 -3.11 15.02 20.62
C ASP A 211 -3.23 14.23 21.94
N GLY A 212 -2.84 12.94 21.92
CA GLY A 212 -2.85 12.03 23.04
C GLY A 212 -4.16 11.24 23.19
N LYS A 213 -5.00 11.22 22.16
CA LYS A 213 -6.12 10.30 21.98
C LYS A 213 -5.88 9.55 20.68
N THR A 214 -5.68 8.24 20.83
CA THR A 214 -5.52 7.35 19.69
C THR A 214 -6.66 7.48 18.69
N THR A 215 -6.35 7.34 17.41
CA THR A 215 -7.29 7.44 16.27
C THR A 215 -8.57 6.64 16.48
N GLU A 216 -8.49 5.44 17.08
CA GLU A 216 -9.65 4.58 17.40
C GLU A 216 -10.71 5.27 18.28
N PHE A 217 -10.34 6.31 19.03
CA PHE A 217 -11.20 7.07 19.93
C PHE A 217 -11.58 8.46 19.41
N GLU A 218 -11.29 8.73 18.14
CA GLU A 218 -11.50 10.03 17.49
C GLU A 218 -12.60 9.97 16.43
N GLU A 219 -13.30 8.83 16.35
CA GLU A 219 -14.37 8.60 15.36
C GLU A 219 -13.86 8.73 13.91
N SER A 220 -12.67 8.17 13.66
CA SER A 220 -12.02 8.05 12.34
C SER A 220 -12.83 7.20 11.36
N ASP A 221 -13.47 6.14 11.84
CA ASP A 221 -14.39 5.29 11.05
C ASP A 221 -15.69 4.99 11.84
N PRO A 222 -16.70 5.87 11.77
CA PRO A 222 -17.97 5.68 12.48
C PRO A 222 -18.81 4.47 12.03
N ASP A 223 -18.64 3.98 10.79
CA ASP A 223 -19.42 2.85 10.27
C ASP A 223 -18.72 1.49 10.35
N GLY A 224 -17.41 1.49 10.62
CA GLY A 224 -16.60 0.33 10.98
C GLY A 224 -16.23 -0.53 9.76
N ASP A 225 -16.08 0.09 8.58
CA ASP A 225 -15.68 -0.58 7.35
C ASP A 225 -14.20 -0.41 6.97
N GLY A 226 -13.43 0.26 7.83
CA GLY A 226 -12.00 0.55 7.71
C GLY A 226 -11.68 1.76 6.83
N ASN A 227 -12.67 2.33 6.13
CA ASN A 227 -12.49 3.48 5.25
C ASN A 227 -12.90 4.78 5.96
N PRO A 228 -11.99 5.76 6.14
CA PRO A 228 -12.26 6.97 6.91
C PRO A 228 -13.10 8.01 6.14
N SER A 229 -13.82 7.61 5.08
CA SER A 229 -14.61 8.54 4.25
C SER A 229 -15.79 9.20 4.97
N ASP A 230 -16.21 8.65 6.12
CA ASP A 230 -17.22 9.21 7.00
C ASP A 230 -16.67 9.64 8.37
N ALA A 231 -15.34 9.77 8.48
CA ALA A 231 -14.65 10.33 9.63
C ALA A 231 -15.30 11.64 10.10
N VAL A 232 -15.34 11.83 11.41
CA VAL A 232 -15.86 13.05 12.01
C VAL A 232 -14.87 14.20 11.76
N ASP A 233 -15.42 15.35 11.37
CA ASP A 233 -14.73 16.65 11.30
C ASP A 233 -15.56 17.61 12.17
N SER A 234 -15.13 17.77 13.42
CA SER A 234 -15.84 18.44 14.50
C SER A 234 -15.93 19.95 14.29
N ASP A 235 -14.93 20.54 13.65
CA ASP A 235 -14.80 21.98 13.47
C ASP A 235 -15.22 22.45 12.05
N GLY A 236 -15.29 21.52 11.11
CA GLY A 236 -15.75 21.71 9.74
C GLY A 236 -14.71 22.35 8.82
N ASP A 237 -13.42 22.30 9.17
CA ASP A 237 -12.34 22.89 8.37
C ASP A 237 -11.85 22.02 7.21
N GLY A 238 -12.28 20.76 7.19
CA GLY A 238 -11.97 19.78 6.15
C GLY A 238 -10.86 18.80 6.53
N THR A 239 -10.27 18.93 7.72
CA THR A 239 -9.37 17.93 8.31
C THR A 239 -10.20 17.05 9.26
N PRO A 240 -10.22 15.72 9.07
CA PRO A 240 -10.86 14.82 10.03
C PRO A 240 -10.20 14.89 11.41
N ASP A 241 -10.97 14.57 12.45
CA ASP A 241 -10.55 14.78 13.82
C ASP A 241 -9.24 14.02 14.16
N TYR A 242 -9.10 12.78 13.67
CA TYR A 242 -7.90 11.96 13.89
C TYR A 242 -6.62 12.46 13.20
N LEU A 243 -6.74 13.44 12.29
CA LEU A 243 -5.61 14.09 11.61
C LEU A 243 -5.47 15.56 12.02
N ASP A 244 -6.28 16.02 12.97
CA ASP A 244 -6.35 17.42 13.37
C ASP A 244 -5.88 17.62 14.81
N ILE A 245 -4.59 17.91 14.94
CA ILE A 245 -3.93 18.33 16.19
C ILE A 245 -4.67 19.49 16.90
N TYR A 246 -5.51 20.21 16.16
CA TYR A 246 -6.33 21.32 16.59
C TYR A 246 -7.84 21.09 16.35
N ASN A 247 -8.30 19.87 16.63
CA ASN A 247 -9.66 19.28 16.66
C ASN A 247 -10.86 20.16 17.09
N PHE A 248 -10.56 21.32 17.62
CA PHE A 248 -11.41 22.18 18.38
C PHE A 248 -11.27 23.65 17.99
N ASP A 249 -10.58 23.94 16.89
CA ASP A 249 -10.42 25.30 16.41
C ASP A 249 -11.59 25.72 15.51
N LEU A 250 -11.52 26.90 14.90
CA LEU A 250 -12.52 27.28 13.92
C LEU A 250 -11.82 27.95 12.76
N SER A 251 -12.01 27.40 11.58
CA SER A 251 -11.57 27.98 10.33
C SER A 251 -12.67 28.81 9.68
N ALA A 252 -12.34 30.02 9.20
CA ALA A 252 -13.27 30.84 8.44
C ALA A 252 -12.60 31.46 7.21
N CYS A 253 -13.31 31.37 6.09
CA CYS A 253 -12.89 31.90 4.80
C CYS A 253 -12.79 33.44 4.83
N ASP A 254 -11.67 34.01 4.39
CA ASP A 254 -11.56 35.44 4.06
C ASP A 254 -12.34 35.76 2.77
N ALA A 255 -13.66 35.68 2.88
CA ALA A 255 -14.58 35.86 1.77
C ALA A 255 -14.90 37.34 1.56
N GLY A 256 -13.89 38.22 1.56
CA GLY A 256 -14.02 39.63 1.20
C GLY A 256 -15.31 40.28 1.70
N ASP A 257 -15.36 40.62 2.99
CA ASP A 257 -16.55 41.11 3.71
C ASP A 257 -17.13 42.45 3.18
N ASP A 258 -16.53 43.02 2.14
CA ASP A 258 -16.95 44.27 1.48
C ASP A 258 -17.74 43.99 0.19
N PRO A 259 -19.07 44.24 0.15
CA PRO A 259 -19.86 44.18 -1.08
C PRO A 259 -19.43 45.21 -2.15
N GLU A 260 -18.63 46.22 -1.80
CA GLU A 260 -18.00 47.16 -2.72
C GLU A 260 -16.59 46.73 -3.18
N ASN A 261 -15.93 45.80 -2.47
CA ASN A 261 -14.63 45.24 -2.84
C ASN A 261 -14.45 43.76 -2.42
N PRO A 262 -15.10 42.81 -3.13
CA PRO A 262 -15.13 41.38 -2.78
C PRO A 262 -13.79 40.62 -2.97
N GLN A 263 -12.67 41.34 -3.02
CA GLN A 263 -11.31 40.83 -3.29
C GLN A 263 -10.30 41.34 -2.25
N GLU A 264 -10.72 42.07 -1.20
CA GLU A 264 -9.83 42.42 -0.09
C GLU A 264 -9.64 41.18 0.75
N ILE A 265 -8.56 40.44 0.46
CA ILE A 265 -8.00 39.49 1.42
C ILE A 265 -7.28 40.33 2.46
N ASP A 266 -7.96 40.66 3.57
CA ASP A 266 -7.42 41.48 4.66
C ASP A 266 -7.02 40.65 5.89
N ASN A 267 -7.17 39.33 5.77
CA ASN A 267 -6.93 38.29 6.77
C ASN A 267 -7.85 38.44 7.99
N PHE A 268 -9.07 38.93 7.78
CA PHE A 268 -10.14 38.92 8.75
C PHE A 268 -11.35 38.12 8.24
N ALA A 269 -12.00 37.40 9.15
CA ALA A 269 -13.19 36.61 8.85
C ALA A 269 -14.18 36.64 10.02
N TYR A 270 -15.43 36.28 9.74
CA TYR A 270 -16.47 36.12 10.75
C TYR A 270 -16.63 34.66 11.14
N PHE A 271 -16.38 34.36 12.42
CA PHE A 271 -16.46 33.04 13.03
C PHE A 271 -17.79 32.86 13.75
N ASP A 272 -18.46 31.73 13.52
CA ASP A 272 -19.65 31.36 14.30
C ASP A 272 -19.27 30.57 15.57
N LEU A 273 -19.04 31.31 16.65
CA LEU A 273 -18.73 30.70 17.96
C LEU A 273 -19.90 29.84 18.51
N THR A 274 -21.10 29.92 17.96
CA THR A 274 -22.22 29.10 18.44
C THR A 274 -22.18 27.66 17.94
N GLY A 275 -21.58 27.38 16.77
CA GLY A 275 -21.35 26.01 16.30
C GLY A 275 -20.50 25.22 17.29
N TYR A 276 -19.44 25.87 17.77
CA TYR A 276 -18.54 25.31 18.77
C TYR A 276 -19.17 25.08 20.16
N THR A 277 -20.31 25.73 20.45
CA THR A 277 -20.99 25.52 21.74
C THR A 277 -21.56 24.12 21.84
N ASP A 278 -22.06 23.57 20.73
CA ASP A 278 -22.65 22.23 20.73
C ASP A 278 -21.55 21.17 20.88
N VAL A 279 -20.38 21.38 20.24
CA VAL A 279 -19.16 20.57 20.39
C VAL A 279 -18.69 20.52 21.85
N VAL A 280 -18.42 21.68 22.47
CA VAL A 280 -17.94 21.76 23.86
C VAL A 280 -18.92 21.15 24.86
N THR A 281 -20.22 21.28 24.61
CA THR A 281 -21.21 20.77 25.54
C THR A 281 -21.47 19.29 25.39
N GLY A 282 -21.27 18.70 24.20
CA GLY A 282 -21.73 17.34 23.89
C GLY A 282 -23.22 17.14 24.20
N GLY A 283 -24.02 18.21 24.17
CA GLY A 283 -25.42 18.21 24.59
C GLY A 283 -25.68 18.14 26.12
N ASP A 284 -24.66 18.26 26.97
CA ASP A 284 -24.83 18.27 28.42
C ASP A 284 -25.48 19.58 28.92
N GLU A 285 -26.78 19.52 29.20
CA GLU A 285 -27.56 20.63 29.79
C GLU A 285 -27.07 21.06 31.19
N SER A 286 -26.15 20.31 31.82
CA SER A 286 -25.59 20.64 33.14
C SER A 286 -24.51 21.72 33.09
N ILE A 287 -24.00 22.05 31.90
CA ILE A 287 -22.98 23.06 31.68
C ILE A 287 -23.46 24.20 30.77
N THR A 288 -22.75 25.32 30.83
CA THR A 288 -22.98 26.51 30.01
C THR A 288 -21.66 27.04 29.50
N VAL A 289 -21.67 27.53 28.26
CA VAL A 289 -20.49 28.04 27.56
C VAL A 289 -20.62 29.53 27.30
N SER A 290 -19.52 30.27 27.46
CA SER A 290 -19.41 31.65 26.99
C SER A 290 -18.01 31.97 26.49
N TYR A 291 -17.90 32.84 25.49
CA TYR A 291 -16.66 33.15 24.80
C TYR A 291 -16.08 34.49 25.23
N HIS A 292 -14.76 34.60 25.32
CA HIS A 292 -14.09 35.79 25.83
C HIS A 292 -12.78 36.06 25.09
N ALA A 293 -12.44 37.32 24.82
CA ALA A 293 -11.18 37.69 24.16
C ALA A 293 -9.92 37.52 25.04
N THR A 294 -10.07 37.20 26.33
CA THR A 294 -8.93 36.99 27.25
C THR A 294 -9.26 35.94 28.30
N GLU A 295 -8.27 35.18 28.75
CA GLU A 295 -8.39 34.20 29.83
C GLU A 295 -8.99 34.82 31.11
N ASN A 296 -8.53 36.03 31.46
CA ASN A 296 -9.03 36.76 32.61
C ASN A 296 -10.50 37.20 32.44
N GLY A 297 -10.91 37.48 31.19
CA GLY A 297 -12.31 37.70 30.82
C GLY A 297 -13.15 36.46 31.07
N ALA A 298 -12.69 35.29 30.63
CA ALA A 298 -13.34 34.00 30.88
C ALA A 298 -13.43 33.67 32.38
N TYR A 299 -12.33 33.82 33.12
CA TYR A 299 -12.30 33.54 34.55
C TYR A 299 -13.33 34.34 35.35
N PHE A 300 -13.46 35.64 35.05
CA PHE A 300 -14.40 36.53 35.74
C PHE A 300 -15.78 36.63 35.06
N ASN A 301 -15.99 35.93 33.95
CA ASN A 301 -17.17 36.07 33.09
C ASN A 301 -17.46 37.53 32.70
N ASN A 302 -16.44 38.23 32.19
CA ASN A 302 -16.52 39.62 31.76
C ASN A 302 -16.28 39.74 30.25
N GLN A 303 -16.90 40.75 29.62
CA GLN A 303 -16.72 41.03 28.19
C GLN A 303 -17.00 39.81 27.31
N VAL A 304 -18.14 39.14 27.55
CA VAL A 304 -18.60 38.02 26.72
C VAL A 304 -18.70 38.47 25.26
N LEU A 305 -18.08 37.71 24.37
CA LEU A 305 -18.13 37.91 22.93
C LEU A 305 -19.49 37.46 22.38
N SER A 306 -19.89 38.06 21.25
CA SER A 306 -21.09 37.67 20.51
C SER A 306 -20.70 36.90 19.25
N SER A 307 -21.49 35.89 18.89
CA SER A 307 -21.42 35.27 17.56
C SER A 307 -22.34 35.99 16.55
N PRO A 308 -21.92 36.20 15.29
CA PRO A 308 -20.59 35.91 14.78
C PRO A 308 -19.54 36.88 15.34
N TYR A 309 -18.32 36.37 15.56
CA TYR A 309 -17.16 37.12 16.04
C TYR A 309 -16.20 37.38 14.89
N GLN A 310 -15.65 38.59 14.78
CA GLN A 310 -14.57 38.87 13.84
C GLN A 310 -13.25 38.84 14.60
N ASN A 311 -12.25 38.13 14.07
CA ASN A 311 -10.90 38.12 14.63
C ASN A 311 -10.32 39.55 14.76
N THR A 312 -9.44 39.74 15.73
CA THR A 312 -8.78 41.04 15.99
C THR A 312 -7.30 41.06 15.61
N THR A 313 -6.73 39.87 15.43
CA THR A 313 -5.38 39.63 14.96
C THR A 313 -5.46 39.00 13.57
N GLN A 314 -4.61 39.46 12.64
CA GLN A 314 -4.63 38.95 11.26
C GLN A 314 -4.19 37.48 11.23
N LEU A 315 -4.80 36.69 10.33
CA LEU A 315 -4.55 35.25 10.10
C LEU A 315 -5.00 34.32 11.21
N GLU A 316 -4.70 34.66 12.46
CA GLU A 316 -5.03 33.84 13.63
C GLU A 316 -5.49 34.74 14.78
N ASP A 317 -6.43 34.29 15.60
CA ASP A 317 -6.81 34.94 16.87
C ASP A 317 -7.17 33.87 17.91
N VAL A 318 -7.09 34.19 19.20
CA VAL A 318 -7.40 33.23 20.27
C VAL A 318 -8.58 33.73 21.10
N VAL A 319 -9.58 32.88 21.24
CA VAL A 319 -10.74 33.07 22.10
C VAL A 319 -10.67 32.10 23.26
N TYR A 320 -11.12 32.56 24.44
CA TYR A 320 -11.15 31.79 25.66
C TYR A 320 -12.57 31.36 25.98
N ILE A 321 -12.75 30.05 26.04
CA ILE A 321 -14.03 29.41 26.30
C ILE A 321 -14.17 29.21 27.78
N ARG A 322 -15.21 29.80 28.33
CA ARG A 322 -15.58 29.62 29.72
C ARG A 322 -16.63 28.51 29.82
N ILE A 323 -16.28 27.43 30.51
CA ILE A 323 -17.22 26.34 30.82
C ILE A 323 -17.67 26.46 32.28
N ALA A 324 -18.98 26.55 32.51
CA ALA A 324 -19.58 26.78 33.82
C ALA A 324 -20.66 25.76 34.14
N ASP A 325 -20.80 25.42 35.42
CA ASP A 325 -21.96 24.70 35.93
C ASP A 325 -23.23 25.55 35.70
N ALA A 326 -24.21 25.02 34.97
CA ALA A 326 -25.40 25.74 34.55
C ALA A 326 -26.29 26.19 35.71
N THR A 327 -26.18 25.55 36.88
CA THR A 327 -27.00 25.84 38.06
C THR A 327 -26.38 26.92 38.94
N THR A 328 -25.08 26.87 39.15
CA THR A 328 -24.34 27.71 40.09
C THR A 328 -23.60 28.86 39.40
N GLY A 329 -23.34 28.74 38.10
CA GLY A 329 -22.48 29.63 37.33
C GLY A 329 -20.99 29.52 37.70
N SER A 330 -20.61 28.51 38.49
CA SER A 330 -19.22 28.32 38.93
C SER A 330 -18.35 27.91 37.76
N LEU A 331 -17.13 28.43 37.69
CA LEU A 331 -16.15 28.01 36.69
C LEU A 331 -15.77 26.54 36.90
N ILE A 332 -15.85 25.76 35.82
CA ILE A 332 -15.38 24.37 35.76
C ILE A 332 -13.97 24.37 35.18
N LYS A 333 -13.83 24.80 33.92
CA LYS A 333 -12.56 24.95 33.21
C LYS A 333 -12.61 26.13 32.23
N ILE A 334 -11.43 26.54 31.75
CA ILE A 334 -11.25 27.47 30.63
C ILE A 334 -10.47 26.72 29.57
N GLU A 335 -10.90 26.84 28.33
CA GLU A 335 -10.22 26.28 27.15
C GLU A 335 -9.87 27.41 26.18
N GLU A 336 -8.85 27.16 25.36
CA GLU A 336 -8.47 28.04 24.26
C GLU A 336 -9.15 27.51 22.99
N LEU A 337 -9.57 28.45 22.14
CA LEU A 337 -10.15 28.22 20.83
C LEU A 337 -9.38 29.12 19.88
N TYR A 338 -8.57 28.54 19.01
CA TYR A 338 -7.89 29.29 17.97
C TYR A 338 -8.83 29.48 16.79
N LEU A 339 -8.70 30.63 16.15
CA LEU A 339 -9.53 31.06 15.04
C LEU A 339 -8.61 31.30 13.85
N PHE A 340 -8.73 30.50 12.80
CA PHE A 340 -7.87 30.59 11.62
C PHE A 340 -8.60 31.21 10.44
N VAL A 341 -7.95 32.17 9.79
CA VAL A 341 -8.45 32.77 8.55
C VAL A 341 -7.81 32.08 7.36
N VAL A 342 -8.64 31.37 6.58
CA VAL A 342 -8.20 30.60 5.41
C VAL A 342 -8.53 31.33 4.11
N SER A 343 -7.73 31.06 3.07
CA SER A 343 -7.97 31.60 1.72
C SER A 343 -9.17 30.92 1.07
N CYS A 344 -10.05 31.73 0.47
CA CYS A 344 -11.16 31.20 -0.33
C CYS A 344 -10.71 30.86 -1.75
N ASP A 345 -10.91 29.62 -2.20
CA ASP A 345 -10.66 29.17 -3.58
C ASP A 345 -11.69 29.66 -4.62
#